data_AF-A0A6A4WHS5-F1
#
_entry.id   AF-A0A6A4WHS5-F1
#
_cell.length_a   1.000
_cell.length_b   1.000
_cell.length_c   1.000
_cell.angle_alpha   90.00
_cell.angle_beta   90.00
_cell.angle_gamma   90.00
#
_symmetry.space_group_name_H-M   'P 1'
#
loop_
_entity.id
_entity.type
_entity.pdbx_description
1 polymer ?
#
loop_
_entity_poly.entity_id
_entity_poly.type
_entity_poly.pdbx_seq_one_letter_code
_entity_poly.pdbx_strand_id
1 'polypeptide(L)'
;MTELRVASGERMKTFLLYSLYAFGFTAGLVVAAIATDTSQHSATAYRPGFGERVCWFSRRRALLVFFAVPLLVIMVANAALFVGSALLVRRAAQSAAAITCSPSQTNLKLYCRLAVISGLSWAIGLAAGWVDFPPLWNVFVVLNTLQGVFIFVSFTMARRVRGQARRHMSRLARWRAAGGGSIGAAASAEGDGPPAPDTTETRI
;
A
#
# COMPACT_ATOMS: atom_id res chain seq x y z
N MET A 1 20.62 0.30 12.60
CA MET A 1 19.43 0.48 13.46
C MET A 1 18.48 1.40 12.71
N THR A 2 17.37 0.84 12.22
CA THR A 2 16.41 1.55 11.38
C THR A 2 15.64 2.51 12.27
N GLU A 3 15.99 3.79 12.22
CA GLU A 3 15.22 4.87 12.84
C GLU A 3 13.79 4.84 12.28
N LEU A 4 12.89 4.17 12.99
CA LEU A 4 11.46 4.38 12.88
C LEU A 4 11.24 5.82 13.36
N ARG A 5 11.32 6.77 12.42
CA ARG A 5 10.81 8.13 12.63
C ARG A 5 9.37 7.98 13.09
N VAL A 6 9.17 7.98 14.41
CA VAL A 6 7.86 8.06 15.05
C VAL A 6 7.21 9.26 14.41
N ALA A 7 6.20 9.00 13.59
CA ALA A 7 5.45 10.06 12.95
C ALA A 7 4.95 10.97 14.07
N SER A 8 5.27 12.27 14.01
CA SER A 8 4.78 13.31 14.92
C SER A 8 3.36 12.99 15.39
N GLY A 9 3.04 13.21 16.67
CA GLY A 9 1.78 12.77 17.30
C GLY A 9 0.53 13.08 16.49
N GLU A 10 0.51 14.18 15.72
CA GLU A 10 -0.58 14.51 14.80
C GLU A 10 -0.73 13.52 13.63
N ARG A 11 0.36 13.08 12.99
CA ARG A 11 0.32 12.07 11.93
C ARG A 11 -0.10 10.69 12.45
N MET A 12 0.29 10.34 13.68
CA MET A 12 -0.15 9.09 14.30
C MET A 12 -1.64 9.12 14.63
N LYS A 13 -2.15 10.23 15.18
CA LYS A 13 -3.59 10.43 15.43
C LYS A 13 -4.40 10.28 14.14
N THR A 14 -3.96 10.92 13.06
CA THR A 14 -4.60 10.81 11.74
C THR A 14 -4.61 9.37 11.22
N PHE A 15 -3.49 8.64 11.34
CA PHE A 15 -3.42 7.23 10.94
C PHE A 15 -4.38 6.35 11.75
N LEU A 16 -4.41 6.52 13.08
CA LEU A 16 -5.31 5.77 13.95
C LEU A 16 -6.77 6.08 13.68
N LEU A 17 -7.11 7.35 13.44
CA LEU A 17 -8.47 7.76 13.11
C LEU A 17 -8.95 7.13 11.79
N TYR A 18 -8.12 7.16 10.74
CA TYR A 18 -8.46 6.52 9.47
C TYR A 18 -8.55 4.99 9.58
N SER A 19 -7.69 4.38 10.39
CA SER A 19 -7.72 2.94 10.64
C SER A 19 -9.00 2.55 11.37
N LEU A 20 -9.34 3.27 12.45
CA LEU A 20 -10.57 3.04 13.21
C LEU A 20 -11.81 3.24 12.35
N TYR A 21 -11.82 4.26 11.50
CA TYR A 21 -12.90 4.48 10.54
C TYR A 21 -13.06 3.29 9.58
N ALA A 22 -11.97 2.84 8.96
CA ALA A 22 -12.03 1.74 7.99
C ALA A 22 -12.43 0.40 8.63
N PHE A 23 -11.78 0.03 9.74
CA PHE A 23 -12.07 -1.21 10.47
C PHE A 23 -13.45 -1.16 11.12
N GLY A 24 -13.83 -0.04 11.75
CA GLY A 24 -15.13 0.11 12.39
C GLY A 24 -16.28 0.05 11.39
N PHE A 25 -16.15 0.75 10.26
CA PHE A 25 -17.17 0.72 9.21
C PHE A 25 -17.34 -0.69 8.61
N THR A 26 -16.23 -1.36 8.27
CA THR A 26 -16.29 -2.72 7.71
C THR A 26 -16.80 -3.75 8.72
N ALA A 27 -16.34 -3.70 9.97
CA ALA A 27 -16.84 -4.57 11.04
C ALA A 27 -18.33 -4.33 11.28
N GLY A 28 -18.78 -3.08 11.31
CA GLY A 28 -20.19 -2.72 11.47
C GLY A 28 -21.08 -3.30 10.37
N LEU A 29 -20.65 -3.18 9.10
CA LEU A 29 -21.38 -3.79 7.97
C LEU A 29 -21.46 -5.32 8.08
N VAL A 30 -20.37 -5.98 8.47
CA VAL A 30 -20.33 -7.44 8.64
C VAL A 30 -21.23 -7.88 9.79
N VAL A 31 -21.18 -7.19 10.93
CA VAL A 31 -22.06 -7.47 12.08
C VAL A 31 -23.52 -7.28 11.70
N ALA A 32 -23.86 -6.22 10.96
CA ALA A 32 -25.22 -6.01 10.46
C ALA A 32 -25.66 -7.14 9.52
N ALA A 33 -24.80 -7.57 8.59
CA ALA A 33 -25.10 -8.68 7.69
C ALA A 33 -25.37 -9.98 8.47
N ILE A 34 -24.53 -10.34 9.45
CA ILE A 34 -24.71 -11.53 10.29
C ILE A 34 -25.97 -11.42 11.17
N ALA A 35 -26.24 -10.24 11.72
CA ALA A 35 -27.44 -10.01 12.52
C ALA A 35 -28.72 -10.21 11.68
N THR A 36 -28.74 -9.69 10.45
CA THR A 36 -29.89 -9.93 9.55
C THR A 36 -30.01 -11.39 9.14
N ASP A 37 -28.89 -12.12 8.99
CA ASP A 37 -28.90 -13.53 8.62
C ASP A 37 -29.48 -14.43 9.71
N THR A 38 -29.17 -14.12 10.98
CA THR A 38 -29.62 -14.88 12.15
C THR A 38 -31.02 -14.48 12.63
N SER A 39 -31.44 -13.24 12.42
CA SER A 39 -32.73 -12.73 12.89
C SER A 39 -33.93 -13.37 12.18
N GLN A 40 -34.88 -13.96 12.92
CA GLN A 40 -36.11 -14.53 12.33
C GLN A 40 -37.06 -13.49 11.73
N HIS A 41 -36.96 -12.23 12.15
CA HIS A 41 -37.82 -11.12 11.73
C HIS A 41 -37.39 -10.44 10.41
N SER A 42 -36.16 -10.69 9.93
CA SER A 42 -35.70 -10.08 8.68
C SER A 42 -36.34 -10.77 7.48
N ALA A 43 -36.90 -9.97 6.57
CA ALA A 43 -37.46 -10.47 5.32
C ALA A 43 -36.42 -11.32 4.58
N THR A 44 -36.83 -12.52 4.14
CA THR A 44 -35.93 -13.54 3.58
C THR A 44 -35.11 -13.02 2.39
N ALA A 45 -35.58 -11.98 1.70
CA ALA A 45 -34.86 -11.37 0.59
C ALA A 45 -33.59 -10.60 1.00
N TYR A 46 -33.50 -10.09 2.24
CA TYR A 46 -32.35 -9.32 2.74
C TYR A 46 -31.38 -10.15 3.58
N ARG A 47 -31.68 -11.43 3.81
CA ARG A 47 -30.79 -12.35 4.51
C ARG A 47 -29.65 -12.78 3.57
N PRO A 48 -28.37 -12.58 3.93
CA PRO A 48 -27.24 -12.98 3.10
C PRO A 48 -27.24 -14.45 2.69
N GLY A 49 -27.72 -15.34 3.56
CA GLY A 49 -27.71 -16.80 3.36
C GLY A 49 -26.28 -17.29 3.17
N PHE A 50 -25.37 -16.88 4.05
CA PHE A 50 -23.96 -17.24 3.94
C PHE A 50 -23.81 -18.76 4.01
N GLY A 51 -23.19 -19.37 2.99
CA GLY A 51 -22.93 -20.81 2.98
C GLY A 51 -24.13 -21.70 2.63
N GLU A 52 -25.31 -21.14 2.27
CA GLU A 52 -26.46 -21.95 1.84
C GLU A 52 -26.22 -22.67 0.50
N ARG A 53 -25.67 -21.96 -0.51
CA ARG A 53 -25.38 -22.51 -1.86
C ARG A 53 -23.92 -22.37 -2.27
N VAL A 54 -23.29 -21.28 -1.86
CA VAL A 54 -21.90 -20.96 -2.13
C VAL A 54 -21.30 -20.35 -0.86
N CYS A 55 -19.98 -20.43 -0.70
CA CYS A 55 -19.25 -19.71 0.37
C CYS A 55 -19.19 -18.20 0.09
N TRP A 56 -20.34 -17.60 -0.20
CA TRP A 56 -20.56 -16.20 -0.57
C TRP A 56 -22.04 -15.84 -0.32
N PHE A 57 -22.44 -14.60 -0.61
CA PHE A 57 -23.84 -14.19 -0.60
C PHE A 57 -24.68 -15.05 -1.55
N SER A 58 -25.66 -15.77 -1.01
CA SER A 58 -26.57 -16.62 -1.78
C SER A 58 -27.74 -15.83 -2.39
N ARG A 59 -27.93 -14.56 -1.98
CA ARG A 59 -29.05 -13.70 -2.39
C ARG A 59 -28.58 -12.37 -2.95
N ARG A 60 -29.08 -12.02 -4.15
CA ARG A 60 -28.69 -10.80 -4.89
C ARG A 60 -29.04 -9.51 -4.14
N ARG A 61 -30.20 -9.42 -3.49
CA ARG A 61 -30.61 -8.21 -2.74
C ARG A 61 -29.73 -7.97 -1.51
N ALA A 62 -29.38 -9.02 -0.76
CA ALA A 62 -28.45 -8.90 0.36
C ALA A 62 -27.04 -8.47 -0.11
N LEU A 63 -26.54 -9.06 -1.21
CA LEU A 63 -25.28 -8.63 -1.83
C LEU A 63 -25.34 -7.15 -2.22
N LEU A 64 -26.45 -6.67 -2.80
CA LEU A 64 -26.57 -5.27 -3.20
C LEU A 64 -26.52 -4.34 -1.99
N VAL A 65 -27.28 -4.63 -0.93
CA VAL A 65 -27.41 -3.75 0.24
C VAL A 65 -26.13 -3.75 1.08
N PHE A 66 -25.58 -4.91 1.41
CA PHE A 66 -24.46 -5.02 2.34
C PHE A 66 -23.09 -4.86 1.68
N PHE A 67 -23.03 -4.96 0.35
CA PHE A 67 -21.75 -4.96 -0.36
C PHE A 67 -21.71 -3.99 -1.54
N ALA A 68 -22.58 -4.14 -2.54
CA ALA A 68 -22.47 -3.37 -3.79
C ALA A 68 -22.75 -1.87 -3.60
N VAL A 69 -23.75 -1.50 -2.81
CA VAL A 69 -24.09 -0.10 -2.55
C VAL A 69 -22.99 0.62 -1.77
N PRO A 70 -22.52 0.12 -0.60
CA PRO A 70 -21.38 0.71 0.10
C PRO A 70 -20.13 0.81 -0.78
N LEU A 71 -19.84 -0.22 -1.57
CA LEU A 71 -18.72 -0.23 -2.51
C LEU A 71 -18.84 0.86 -3.58
N LEU A 72 -20.03 1.02 -4.19
CA LEU A 72 -20.28 2.02 -5.21
C LEU A 72 -20.09 3.44 -4.65
N VAL A 73 -20.58 3.70 -3.43
CA VAL A 73 -20.38 5.00 -2.76
C VAL A 73 -18.90 5.30 -2.56
N ILE A 74 -18.13 4.32 -2.07
CA ILE A 74 -16.68 4.46 -1.88
C ILE A 74 -15.98 4.69 -3.21
N MET A 75 -16.38 3.98 -4.27
CA MET A 75 -15.82 4.16 -5.60
C MET A 75 -16.07 5.56 -6.17
N VAL A 76 -17.29 6.08 -6.05
CA VAL A 76 -17.65 7.42 -6.50
C VAL A 76 -16.86 8.48 -5.70
N ALA A 77 -16.79 8.33 -4.38
CA ALA A 77 -15.99 9.21 -3.53
C ALA A 77 -14.50 9.19 -3.92
N ASN A 78 -13.92 8.00 -4.12
CA ASN A 78 -12.54 7.85 -4.56
C ASN A 78 -12.30 8.48 -5.94
N ALA A 79 -13.24 8.34 -6.87
CA ALA A 79 -13.16 8.97 -8.19
C ALA A 79 -13.20 10.50 -8.11
N ALA A 80 -14.10 11.05 -7.29
CA ALA A 80 -14.19 12.50 -7.06
C ALA A 80 -12.92 13.07 -6.42
N LEU A 81 -12.41 12.41 -5.37
CA LEU A 81 -11.14 12.78 -4.72
C LEU A 81 -9.97 12.69 -5.69
N PHE A 82 -9.97 11.68 -6.56
CA PHE A 82 -8.95 11.50 -7.58
C PHE A 82 -8.96 12.64 -8.61
N VAL A 83 -10.13 12.96 -9.17
CA VAL A 83 -10.31 14.07 -10.11
C VAL A 83 -9.89 15.39 -9.46
N GLY A 84 -10.34 15.66 -8.23
CA GLY A 84 -9.94 16.84 -7.47
C GLY A 84 -8.43 16.94 -7.28
N SER A 85 -7.78 15.83 -6.90
CA SER A 85 -6.33 15.78 -6.73
C SER A 85 -5.58 15.99 -8.06
N ALA A 86 -6.07 15.41 -9.15
CA ALA A 86 -5.49 15.57 -10.48
C ALA A 86 -5.61 17.03 -10.96
N LEU A 87 -6.77 17.65 -10.76
CA LEU A 87 -6.99 19.07 -11.10
C LEU A 87 -6.12 19.98 -10.25
N LEU A 88 -6.01 19.74 -8.95
CA LEU A 88 -5.15 20.49 -8.04
C LEU A 88 -3.69 20.41 -8.50
N VAL A 89 -3.22 19.21 -8.87
CA VAL A 89 -1.85 19.06 -9.40
C VAL A 89 -1.67 19.69 -10.76
N ARG A 90 -2.66 19.63 -11.66
CA ARG A 90 -2.58 20.33 -12.95
C ARG A 90 -2.49 21.84 -12.76
N ARG A 91 -3.32 22.42 -11.88
CA ARG A 91 -3.29 23.84 -11.53
C ARG A 91 -1.96 24.21 -10.86
N ALA A 92 -1.49 23.40 -9.93
CA ALA A 92 -0.20 23.59 -9.28
C ALA A 92 0.95 23.47 -10.28
N ALA A 93 0.90 22.55 -11.24
CA ALA A 93 1.92 22.40 -12.29
C ALA A 93 1.92 23.55 -13.29
N GLN A 94 0.75 24.09 -13.64
CA GLN A 94 0.61 25.29 -14.47
C GLN A 94 1.15 26.54 -13.75
N SER A 95 0.92 26.62 -12.43
CA SER A 95 1.44 27.70 -11.58
C SER A 95 2.93 27.53 -11.27
N ALA A 96 3.43 26.29 -11.24
CA ALA A 96 4.80 25.93 -10.90
C ALA A 96 5.68 25.61 -12.12
N ALA A 97 5.33 26.10 -13.32
CA ALA A 97 6.25 26.11 -14.47
C ALA A 97 7.60 26.82 -14.14
N ALA A 98 7.71 27.50 -12.99
CA ALA A 98 8.93 28.06 -12.45
C ALA A 98 9.76 27.13 -11.53
N ILE A 99 9.23 26.08 -10.89
CA ILE A 99 9.99 25.34 -9.84
C ILE A 99 9.70 23.82 -9.82
N THR A 100 10.63 23.06 -10.40
CA THR A 100 11.04 21.66 -10.16
C THR A 100 9.99 20.58 -9.78
N CYS A 101 9.92 19.52 -10.60
CA CYS A 101 9.13 18.30 -10.39
C CYS A 101 9.30 17.66 -8.99
N SER A 102 8.28 17.79 -8.14
CA SER A 102 8.32 17.33 -6.75
C SER A 102 7.92 15.85 -6.56
N PRO A 103 8.28 15.22 -5.42
CA PRO A 103 7.86 13.87 -5.04
C PRO A 103 6.33 13.65 -4.99
N SER A 104 5.52 14.71 -4.88
CA SER A 104 4.06 14.60 -4.73
C SER A 104 3.38 14.07 -6.01
N GLN A 105 3.89 14.43 -7.20
CA GLN A 105 3.34 13.96 -8.47
C GLN A 105 3.56 12.46 -8.71
N THR A 106 4.64 11.89 -8.19
CA THR A 106 4.91 10.45 -8.32
C THR A 106 3.96 9.62 -7.47
N ASN A 107 3.65 10.10 -6.26
CA ASN A 107 2.68 9.45 -5.37
C ASN A 107 1.27 9.49 -5.97
N LEU A 108 0.88 10.60 -6.61
CA LEU A 108 -0.42 10.71 -7.27
C LEU A 108 -0.56 9.79 -8.50
N LYS A 109 0.49 9.62 -9.31
CA LYS A 109 0.47 8.65 -10.42
C LYS A 109 0.33 7.21 -9.91
N LEU A 110 0.92 6.91 -8.75
CA LEU A 110 0.76 5.63 -8.10
C LEU A 110 -0.69 5.45 -7.62
N TYR A 111 -1.23 6.40 -6.86
CA TYR A 111 -2.63 6.34 -6.38
C TYR A 111 -3.65 6.27 -7.52
N CYS A 112 -3.41 6.99 -8.63
CA CYS A 112 -4.18 6.88 -9.87
C CYS A 112 -4.23 5.44 -10.37
N ARG A 113 -3.06 4.82 -10.53
CA ARG A 113 -2.95 3.46 -11.07
C ARG A 113 -3.68 2.46 -10.19
N LEU A 114 -3.56 2.60 -8.86
CA LEU A 114 -4.29 1.74 -7.92
C LEU A 114 -5.80 1.98 -7.98
N ALA A 115 -6.25 3.24 -8.02
CA ALA A 115 -7.67 3.57 -8.07
C ALA A 115 -8.33 3.07 -9.36
N VAL A 116 -7.66 3.25 -10.50
CA VAL A 116 -8.14 2.78 -11.81
C VAL A 116 -8.23 1.26 -11.83
N ILE A 117 -7.17 0.55 -11.40
CA ILE A 117 -7.18 -0.93 -11.37
C ILE A 117 -8.30 -1.45 -10.47
N SER A 118 -8.43 -0.91 -9.26
CA SER A 118 -9.51 -1.33 -8.36
C SER A 118 -10.89 -0.99 -8.94
N GLY A 119 -11.05 0.19 -9.54
CA GLY A 119 -12.33 0.62 -10.08
C GLY A 119 -12.79 -0.18 -11.30
N LEU A 120 -11.89 -0.51 -12.21
CA LEU A 120 -12.19 -1.36 -13.36
C LEU A 120 -12.62 -2.77 -12.93
N SER A 121 -11.90 -3.38 -11.97
CA SER A 121 -12.27 -4.70 -11.45
C SER A 121 -13.68 -4.70 -10.87
N TRP A 122 -14.02 -3.71 -10.04
CA TRP A 122 -15.35 -3.62 -9.43
C TRP A 122 -16.45 -3.21 -10.41
N ALA A 123 -16.14 -2.40 -11.43
CA ALA A 123 -17.09 -2.11 -12.51
C ALA A 123 -17.47 -3.38 -13.30
N ILE A 124 -16.50 -4.26 -13.58
CA ILE A 124 -16.76 -5.57 -14.18
C ILE A 124 -17.60 -6.44 -13.24
N GLY A 125 -17.33 -6.42 -11.93
CA GLY A 125 -18.13 -7.15 -10.95
C GLY A 125 -19.59 -6.67 -10.87
N LEU A 126 -19.81 -5.35 -10.91
CA LEU A 126 -21.16 -4.77 -10.97
C LEU A 126 -21.86 -5.13 -12.29
N ALA A 127 -21.15 -5.09 -13.41
CA ALA A 127 -21.68 -5.49 -14.71
C ALA A 127 -22.02 -7.00 -14.73
N ALA A 128 -21.19 -7.86 -14.17
CA ALA A 128 -21.44 -9.30 -14.00
C ALA A 128 -22.64 -9.58 -13.09
N GLY A 129 -22.83 -8.72 -12.08
CA GLY A 129 -23.99 -8.74 -11.20
C GLY A 129 -25.25 -8.13 -11.80
N TRP A 130 -25.18 -7.49 -12.97
CA TRP A 130 -26.33 -6.92 -13.70
C TRP A 130 -26.71 -7.80 -14.89
N VAL A 131 -25.72 -8.14 -15.70
CA VAL A 131 -25.79 -9.03 -16.86
C VAL A 131 -25.50 -10.44 -16.35
N ASP A 132 -26.49 -11.33 -16.42
CA ASP A 132 -26.36 -12.74 -16.01
C ASP A 132 -25.46 -13.53 -16.99
N PHE A 133 -24.21 -13.09 -17.16
CA PHE A 133 -23.21 -13.62 -18.09
C PHE A 133 -22.06 -14.28 -17.32
N PRO A 134 -22.00 -15.62 -17.27
CA PRO A 134 -21.03 -16.35 -16.45
C PRO A 134 -19.55 -16.01 -16.72
N PRO A 135 -19.09 -15.78 -17.96
CA PRO A 135 -17.70 -15.42 -18.23
C PRO A 135 -17.26 -14.11 -17.57
N LEU A 136 -18.18 -13.15 -17.39
CA LEU A 136 -17.88 -11.87 -16.73
C LEU A 136 -17.49 -12.07 -15.26
N TRP A 137 -18.14 -13.02 -14.58
CA TRP A 137 -17.77 -13.42 -13.22
C TRP A 137 -16.37 -14.05 -13.15
N ASN A 138 -16.00 -14.86 -14.13
CA ASN A 138 -14.64 -15.43 -14.20
C ASN A 138 -13.58 -14.35 -14.34
N VAL A 139 -13.79 -13.38 -15.23
CA VAL A 139 -12.88 -12.23 -15.39
C VAL A 139 -12.78 -11.42 -14.09
N PHE A 140 -13.92 -11.16 -13.45
CA PHE A 140 -13.97 -10.47 -12.16
C PHE A 140 -13.15 -11.20 -11.08
N VAL A 141 -13.31 -12.52 -10.96
CA VAL A 141 -12.59 -13.35 -9.99
C VAL A 141 -11.09 -13.32 -10.26
N VAL A 142 -10.65 -13.47 -11.52
CA VAL A 142 -9.22 -13.40 -11.90
C VAL A 142 -8.63 -12.03 -11.58
N LEU A 143 -9.33 -10.94 -11.90
CA LEU A 143 -8.86 -9.59 -11.59
C LEU A 143 -8.78 -9.32 -10.08
N ASN A 144 -9.70 -9.89 -9.30
CA ASN A 144 -9.68 -9.80 -7.84
C ASN A 144 -8.50 -10.58 -7.24
N THR A 145 -8.27 -11.83 -7.66
CA THR A 145 -7.17 -12.65 -7.14
C THR A 145 -5.80 -12.07 -7.49
N LEU A 146 -5.68 -11.44 -8.66
CA LEU A 146 -4.46 -10.73 -9.09
C LEU A 146 -4.31 -9.33 -8.50
N GLN A 147 -5.31 -8.82 -7.78
CA GLN A 147 -5.30 -7.45 -7.25
C GLN A 147 -4.09 -7.19 -6.33
N GLY A 148 -3.71 -8.19 -5.51
CA GLY A 148 -2.51 -8.12 -4.67
C GLY A 148 -1.21 -7.95 -5.49
N VAL A 149 -1.11 -8.63 -6.64
CA VAL A 149 0.04 -8.51 -7.55
C VAL A 149 0.08 -7.10 -8.16
N PHE A 150 -1.07 -6.55 -8.56
CA PHE A 150 -1.13 -5.18 -9.09
C PHE A 150 -0.71 -4.13 -8.07
N ILE A 151 -1.10 -4.30 -6.80
CA ILE A 151 -0.67 -3.46 -5.70
C ILE A 151 0.85 -3.57 -5.52
N PHE A 152 1.37 -4.79 -5.43
CA PHE A 152 2.80 -5.04 -5.27
C PHE A 152 3.61 -4.40 -6.41
N VAL A 153 3.24 -4.62 -7.66
CA VAL A 153 3.92 -4.02 -8.81
C VAL A 153 3.82 -2.50 -8.77
N SER A 154 2.66 -1.94 -8.42
CA SER A 154 2.48 -0.48 -8.37
C SER A 154 3.36 0.19 -7.31
N PHE A 155 3.53 -0.42 -6.13
CA PHE A 155 4.37 0.10 -5.06
C PHE A 155 5.87 -0.23 -5.24
N THR A 156 6.21 -1.46 -5.62
CA THR A 156 7.60 -1.91 -5.75
C THR A 156 8.28 -1.38 -7.02
N MET A 157 7.55 -1.27 -8.14
CA MET A 157 8.10 -0.69 -9.39
C MET A 157 7.95 0.83 -9.48
N ALA A 158 7.37 1.47 -8.46
CA ALA A 158 7.36 2.91 -8.33
C ALA A 158 8.79 3.46 -8.48
N ARG A 159 8.96 4.50 -9.31
CA ARG A 159 10.27 5.07 -9.68
C ARG A 159 11.20 5.35 -8.50
N ARG A 160 10.61 5.60 -7.32
CA ARG A 160 11.33 5.88 -6.07
C ARG A 160 12.11 4.66 -5.55
N VAL A 161 11.51 3.46 -5.57
CA VAL A 161 12.15 2.21 -5.14
C VAL A 161 13.23 1.80 -6.14
N ARG A 162 12.96 1.91 -7.45
CA ARG A 162 13.97 1.65 -8.49
C ARG A 162 15.16 2.60 -8.40
N GLY A 163 14.93 3.87 -8.06
CA GLY A 163 16.00 4.85 -7.84
C GLY A 163 16.88 4.50 -6.64
N GLN A 164 16.28 4.08 -5.52
CA GLN A 164 17.01 3.64 -4.33
C GLN A 164 17.75 2.31 -4.56
N ALA A 165 17.10 1.34 -5.21
CA ALA A 165 17.72 0.06 -5.58
C ALA A 165 18.89 0.26 -6.55
N ARG A 166 18.75 1.12 -7.58
CA ARG A 166 19.88 1.49 -8.46
C ARG A 166 21.01 2.18 -7.70
N ARG A 167 20.70 3.04 -6.73
CA ARG A 167 21.72 3.70 -5.88
C ARG A 167 22.45 2.70 -4.97
N HIS A 168 21.74 1.72 -4.40
CA HIS A 168 22.38 0.65 -3.62
C HIS A 168 23.21 -0.28 -4.49
N MET A 169 22.69 -0.71 -5.64
CA MET A 169 23.44 -1.55 -6.58
C MET A 169 24.68 -0.83 -7.16
N SER A 170 24.58 0.46 -7.48
CA SER A 170 25.75 1.24 -7.93
C SER A 170 26.76 1.49 -6.81
N ARG A 171 26.32 1.66 -5.55
CA ARG A 171 27.23 1.68 -4.39
C ARG A 171 27.93 0.34 -4.19
N LEU A 172 27.20 -0.77 -4.30
CA LEU A 172 27.77 -2.12 -4.21
C LEU A 172 28.71 -2.44 -5.36
N ALA A 173 28.39 -2.01 -6.58
CA ALA A 173 29.27 -2.14 -7.74
C ALA A 173 30.55 -1.31 -7.57
N ARG A 174 30.45 -0.07 -7.06
CA ARG A 174 31.62 0.74 -6.71
C ARG A 174 32.45 0.13 -5.58
N TRP A 175 31.82 -0.43 -4.54
CA TRP A 175 32.51 -1.13 -3.45
C TRP A 175 33.21 -2.40 -3.94
N ARG A 176 32.57 -3.16 -4.85
CA ARG A 176 33.17 -4.33 -5.49
C ARG A 176 34.33 -3.95 -6.42
N ALA A 177 34.20 -2.86 -7.17
CA ALA A 177 35.25 -2.35 -8.05
C ALA A 177 36.41 -1.69 -7.28
N ALA A 178 36.14 -1.10 -6.11
CA ALA A 178 37.15 -0.56 -5.21
C ALA A 178 37.92 -1.65 -4.42
N GLY A 179 37.61 -2.92 -4.65
CA GLY A 179 38.26 -4.05 -3.98
C GLY A 179 37.75 -4.24 -2.55
N GLY A 180 37.15 -5.39 -2.26
CA GLY A 180 36.85 -5.84 -0.90
C GLY A 180 38.10 -6.17 -0.07
N GLY A 181 39.19 -5.41 -0.19
CA GLY A 181 40.47 -5.68 0.45
C GLY A 181 41.05 -4.42 1.09
N SER A 182 40.74 -4.18 2.38
CA SER A 182 41.56 -3.33 3.27
C SER A 182 41.15 -3.39 4.75
N ILE A 183 40.15 -4.16 5.18
CA ILE A 183 39.82 -4.25 6.62
C ILE A 183 40.67 -5.31 7.36
N GLY A 184 41.50 -6.08 6.66
CA GLY A 184 42.33 -7.15 7.27
C GLY A 184 43.82 -6.85 7.45
N ALA A 185 44.37 -5.75 6.92
CA ALA A 185 45.83 -5.58 6.80
C ALA A 185 46.48 -4.67 7.85
N ALA A 186 45.73 -4.10 8.80
CA ALA A 186 46.28 -3.21 9.82
C ALA A 186 46.63 -3.90 11.16
N ALA A 187 46.49 -5.23 11.26
CA ALA A 187 46.65 -5.96 12.52
C ALA A 187 47.87 -6.89 12.60
N SER A 188 48.75 -6.91 11.59
CA SER A 188 49.93 -7.80 11.59
C SER A 188 51.04 -7.26 10.71
N ALA A 189 51.78 -6.27 11.21
CA ALA A 189 53.19 -6.04 10.84
C ALA A 189 53.74 -4.79 11.58
N GLU A 190 53.77 -4.82 12.91
CA GLU A 190 54.83 -4.11 13.64
C GLU A 190 54.95 -4.72 15.03
N GLY A 191 55.63 -5.87 15.06
CA GLY A 191 55.97 -6.61 16.26
C GLY A 191 57.31 -7.27 16.00
N ASP A 192 58.38 -6.49 16.10
CA ASP A 192 59.70 -7.02 16.36
C ASP A 192 60.29 -6.33 17.59
N GLY A 193 60.91 -7.14 18.44
CA GLY A 193 61.27 -6.84 19.83
C GLY A 193 62.51 -5.95 20.03
N PRO A 194 62.95 -5.76 21.29
CA PRO A 194 63.47 -4.50 21.84
C PRO A 194 65.01 -4.35 21.78
N PRO A 195 65.56 -3.17 22.13
CA PRO A 195 66.11 -3.04 23.49
C PRO A 195 65.81 -1.71 24.20
N ALA A 196 65.94 -1.80 25.53
CA ALA A 196 65.71 -0.81 26.59
C ALA A 196 66.85 0.24 26.71
N PRO A 197 66.97 0.97 27.84
CA PRO A 197 66.00 1.80 28.56
C PRO A 197 66.49 3.27 28.57
N ASP A 198 65.58 4.24 28.77
CA ASP A 198 66.01 5.44 29.51
C ASP A 198 64.95 5.83 30.53
N THR A 199 65.37 5.67 31.77
CA THR A 199 64.86 6.31 32.96
C THR A 199 64.61 7.80 32.72
N THR A 200 63.54 8.37 33.27
CA THR A 200 63.54 9.60 34.09
C THR A 200 62.11 10.20 34.17
N GLU A 201 61.68 10.43 35.42
CA GLU A 201 60.60 11.33 35.90
C GLU A 201 59.15 11.01 35.51
N THR A 202 58.26 10.55 36.40
CA THR A 202 57.80 11.14 37.67
C THR A 202 57.28 12.57 37.54
N ARG A 203 55.95 12.76 37.42
CA ARG A 203 55.14 13.61 38.31
C ARG A 203 53.68 13.77 37.86
N ILE A 204 52.81 13.35 38.78
CA ILE A 204 51.50 13.92 39.18
C ILE A 204 50.36 13.87 38.15
#